data_AF-A0A2A4FW37-F1
#
_entry.id   AF-A0A2A4FW37-F1
#
_cell.length_a   1.000
_cell.length_b   1.000
_cell.length_c   1.000
_cell.angle_alpha   90.00
_cell.angle_beta   90.00
_cell.angle_gamma   90.00
#
_symmetry.space_group_name_H-M   'P 1'
#
loop_
_entity.id
_entity.type
_entity.pdbx_description
1 polymer ?
#
loop_
_entity_poly.entity_id
_entity_poly.type
_entity_poly.pdbx_seq_one_letter_code
_entity_poly.pdbx_strand_id
1 'polypeptide(L)' 'MTTTIEEGRRLVDAMRDAARRHASHWEALVPDASTVNAAAEEAEETAYAEMALAKRALRDHICATYGITPRELSSLAIP' A
#
# COMPACT_ATOMS: atom_id res chain seq x y z
N MET A 1 -18.41 -14.86 -16.17
CA MET A 1 -18.56 -14.38 -14.78
C MET A 1 -17.39 -14.86 -13.95
N THR A 2 -16.18 -14.37 -14.26
CA THR A 2 -14.93 -14.69 -13.53
C THR A 2 -14.65 -13.65 -12.43
N THR A 3 -15.73 -13.11 -11.83
CA THR A 3 -15.98 -11.66 -11.77
C THR A 3 -15.78 -10.95 -10.42
N THR A 4 -15.06 -11.49 -9.44
CA THR A 4 -14.70 -10.71 -8.22
C THR A 4 -13.44 -11.22 -7.53
N ILE A 5 -13.23 -12.54 -7.53
CA ILE A 5 -12.09 -13.18 -6.85
C ILE A 5 -10.77 -12.94 -7.59
N GLU A 6 -10.75 -13.05 -8.92
CA GLU A 6 -9.54 -12.80 -9.71
C GLU A 6 -9.10 -11.33 -9.65
N GLU A 7 -10.06 -10.41 -9.68
CA GLU A 7 -9.83 -8.98 -9.48
C GLU A 7 -9.29 -8.69 -8.08
N GLY A 8 -9.91 -9.27 -7.05
CA GLY A 8 -9.43 -9.17 -5.67
C GLY A 8 -7.99 -9.68 -5.51
N ARG A 9 -7.62 -10.79 -6.16
CA ARG A 9 -6.23 -11.31 -6.15
C ARG A 9 -5.26 -10.32 -6.77
N ARG A 10 -5.58 -9.75 -7.93
CA ARG A 10 -4.73 -8.74 -8.58
C ARG A 10 -4.52 -7.50 -7.71
N LEU A 11 -5.56 -7.05 -7.01
CA LEU A 11 -5.47 -5.91 -6.10
C LEU A 11 -4.61 -6.22 -4.86
N VAL A 12 -4.71 -7.45 -4.32
CA VAL A 12 -3.85 -7.91 -3.22
C VAL A 12 -2.39 -7.98 -3.67
N ASP A 13 -2.12 -8.53 -4.85
CA ASP A 13 -0.76 -8.63 -5.39
C ASP A 13 -0.17 -7.22 -5.63
N ALA A 14 -0.93 -6.31 -6.25
CA ALA A 14 -0.51 -4.92 -6.44
C ALA A 14 -0.20 -4.20 -5.11
N MET A 15 -1.02 -4.40 -4.08
CA MET A 15 -0.80 -3.82 -2.75
C MET A 15 0.47 -4.38 -2.09
N ARG A 16 0.68 -5.70 -2.17
CA ARG A 16 1.89 -6.36 -1.65
C ARG A 16 3.15 -5.89 -2.38
N ASP A 17 3.07 -5.69 -3.69
CA ASP A 17 4.19 -5.22 -4.51
C ASP A 17 4.54 -3.77 -4.18
N ALA A 18 3.54 -2.90 -3.98
CA ALA A 18 3.77 -1.54 -3.52
C ALA A 18 4.36 -1.50 -2.10
N ALA A 19 3.86 -2.33 -1.18
CA ALA A 19 4.39 -2.43 0.17
C ALA A 19 5.85 -2.91 0.21
N ARG A 20 6.25 -3.83 -0.68
CA ARG A 20 7.65 -4.26 -0.81
C ARG A 20 8.56 -3.15 -1.36
N ARG A 21 8.05 -2.29 -2.24
CA ARG A 21 8.82 -1.17 -2.81
C ARG A 21 8.99 -0.02 -1.81
N HIS A 22 7.98 0.21 -0.96
CA HIS A 22 8.07 1.12 0.18
C HIS A 22 8.92 0.57 1.33
N ALA A 23 9.39 -0.69 1.30
CA ALA A 23 10.29 -1.21 2.33
C ALA A 23 11.72 -0.63 2.16
N SER A 24 11.84 0.69 2.16
CA SER A 24 13.10 1.41 2.14
C SER A 24 13.83 1.20 3.46
N HIS A 25 15.16 1.15 3.34
CA HIS A 25 16.04 1.00 4.48
C HIS A 25 16.54 2.38 4.90
N TRP A 26 16.62 2.61 6.20
CA TRP A 26 17.07 3.88 6.76
C TRP A 26 18.46 4.27 6.23
N GLU A 27 19.33 3.30 5.99
CA GLU A 27 20.67 3.50 5.43
C GLU A 27 20.67 4.03 3.99
N ALA A 28 19.57 3.87 3.23
CA ALA A 28 19.45 4.48 1.90
C ALA A 28 19.09 5.97 1.97
N LEU A 29 18.31 6.35 2.99
CA LEU A 29 17.88 7.72 3.26
C LEU A 29 18.97 8.55 3.94
N VAL A 30 19.67 7.92 4.89
CA VAL A 30 20.74 8.53 5.69
C VAL A 30 21.98 7.63 5.61
N PRO A 31 22.77 7.72 4.53
CA PRO A 31 23.95 6.87 4.32
C PRO A 31 25.06 7.12 5.35
N ASP A 32 25.11 8.32 5.94
CA ASP A 32 25.99 8.67 7.04
C ASP A 32 25.34 9.71 7.97
N ALA A 33 25.93 9.95 9.14
CA ALA A 33 25.36 10.79 10.19
C ALA A 33 25.13 12.27 9.82
N SER A 34 25.67 12.73 8.68
CA SER A 34 25.61 14.13 8.24
C SER A 34 24.95 14.32 6.88
N THR A 35 24.60 13.24 6.18
CA THR A 35 24.08 13.31 4.81
C THR A 35 22.69 12.72 4.73
N VAL A 36 21.75 13.50 4.21
CA VAL A 36 20.44 13.03 3.77
C VAL A 36 20.48 12.89 2.25
N ASN A 37 20.06 11.72 1.76
CA ASN A 37 19.94 11.46 0.34
C ASN A 37 18.55 11.90 -0.16
N ALA A 38 18.47 13.13 -0.69
CA ALA A 38 17.22 13.69 -1.19
C ALA A 38 16.55 12.85 -2.30
N ALA A 39 17.34 12.13 -3.11
CA ALA A 39 16.78 11.24 -4.14
C ALA A 39 16.15 9.99 -3.52
N ALA A 40 16.72 9.47 -2.43
CA ALA A 40 16.11 8.37 -1.69
C ALA A 40 14.86 8.83 -0.92
N GLU A 41 14.87 10.06 -0.41
CA GLU A 41 13.69 10.69 0.22
C GLU A 41 12.53 10.82 -0.76
N GLU A 42 12.78 11.38 -1.96
CA GLU A 42 11.76 11.51 -3.01
C GLU A 42 11.25 10.14 -3.50
N ALA A 43 12.14 9.15 -3.61
CA ALA A 43 11.77 7.78 -3.98
C ALA A 43 10.88 7.13 -2.91
N GLU A 44 11.17 7.36 -1.63
CA GLU A 44 10.35 6.84 -0.52
C GLU A 44 8.96 7.49 -0.49
N GLU A 45 8.88 8.81 -0.63
CA GLU A 45 7.60 9.53 -0.70
C GLU A 45 6.75 9.05 -1.88
N THR A 46 7.39 8.82 -3.03
CA THR A 46 6.74 8.24 -4.21
C THR A 46 6.23 6.82 -3.93
N ALA A 47 7.07 5.97 -3.33
CA ALA A 47 6.69 4.60 -2.98
C ALA A 47 5.55 4.55 -1.95
N TYR A 48 5.56 5.47 -0.97
CA TYR A 48 4.50 5.62 0.02
C TYR A 48 3.18 6.02 -0.66
N ALA A 49 3.21 7.02 -1.55
CA ALA A 49 2.03 7.45 -2.29
C ALA A 49 1.42 6.31 -3.13
N GLU A 50 2.26 5.53 -3.82
CA GLU A 50 1.80 4.37 -4.58
C GLU A 50 1.18 3.28 -3.69
N MET A 51 1.82 2.98 -2.55
CA MET A 51 1.27 2.03 -1.57
C MET A 51 -0.08 2.51 -1.04
N ALA A 52 -0.21 3.80 -0.71
CA ALA A 52 -1.45 4.38 -0.23
C ALA A 52 -2.58 4.27 -1.27
N LEU A 53 -2.28 4.50 -2.55
CA LEU A 53 -3.23 4.34 -3.65
C LEU A 53 -3.64 2.87 -3.84
N ALA A 54 -2.69 1.93 -3.83
CA ALA A 54 -2.99 0.51 -3.95
C ALA A 54 -3.83 -0.01 -2.77
N LYS A 55 -3.50 0.42 -1.54
CA LYS A 55 -4.28 0.12 -0.33
C LYS A 55 -5.69 0.67 -0.41
N ARG A 56 -5.87 1.90 -0.92
CA ARG A 56 -7.19 2.49 -1.16
C ARG A 56 -7.99 1.66 -2.17
N ALA A 57 -7.40 1.31 -3.31
CA ALA A 57 -8.10 0.53 -4.34
C ALA A 57 -8.58 -0.83 -3.80
N LEU A 58 -7.74 -1.53 -3.04
CA LEU A 58 -8.13 -2.79 -2.39
C LEU A 58 -9.27 -2.58 -1.38
N ARG A 59 -9.18 -1.56 -0.54
CA ARG A 59 -10.24 -1.23 0.42
C ARG A 59 -11.57 -0.95 -0.29
N ASP A 60 -11.54 -0.11 -1.32
CA ASP A 60 -12.74 0.31 -2.04
C ASP A 60 -13.39 -0.89 -2.74
N HIS A 61 -12.59 -1.80 -3.31
CA HIS A 61 -13.06 -3.09 -3.84
C HIS A 61 -13.73 -3.97 -2.79
N ILE A 62 -13.13 -4.12 -1.60
CA ILE A 62 -13.70 -4.90 -0.50
C ILE A 62 -15.05 -4.29 -0.06
N CYS A 63 -15.09 -2.98 0.15
CA CYS A 63 -16.32 -2.28 0.53
C CYS A 63 -17.43 -2.47 -0.51
N ALA A 64 -17.11 -2.34 -1.80
CA ALA A 64 -18.06 -2.55 -2.88
C ALA A 64 -18.52 -4.01 -3.00
N THR A 65 -17.60 -4.97 -2.84
CA THR A 65 -17.88 -6.41 -2.95
C THR A 65 -18.81 -6.90 -1.84
N TYR A 66 -18.59 -6.42 -0.61
CA TYR A 66 -19.34 -6.90 0.56
C TYR A 66 -20.44 -5.94 1.03
N GLY A 67 -20.60 -4.79 0.37
CA GLY A 67 -21.60 -3.78 0.74
C GLY A 67 -21.37 -3.16 2.11
N ILE A 68 -20.12 -3.09 2.56
CA ILE A 68 -19.73 -2.54 3.87
C ILE A 68 -19.04 -1.20 3.72
N THR A 69 -19.08 -0.39 4.77
CA THR A 69 -18.37 0.89 4.84
C THR A 69 -16.91 0.70 5.24
N PRO A 70 -16.03 1.69 4.94
CA PRO A 70 -14.65 1.68 5.43
C PRO A 70 -14.53 1.59 6.97
N ARG A 71 -15.50 2.14 7.71
CA ARG A 71 -15.55 2.07 9.17
C ARG A 71 -15.81 0.65 9.65
N GLU A 72 -16.79 -0.03 9.06
CA GLU A 72 -17.11 -1.43 9.36
C GLU A 72 -15.91 -2.32 9.01
N LEU A 73 -15.32 -2.14 7.83
CA LEU A 73 -14.11 -2.88 7.45
C LEU A 73 -12.96 -2.69 8.46
N SER A 74 -12.75 -1.45 8.93
CA SER A 74 -11.71 -1.17 9.93
C SER A 74 -12.00 -1.84 11.28
N SER A 75 -13.27 -1.98 11.65
CA SER A 75 -13.67 -2.68 12.88
C SER A 75 -13.49 -4.20 12.80
N LEU A 76 -13.44 -4.77 11.60
CA LEU A 76 -13.12 -6.18 11.36
C LEU A 76 -11.62 -6.48 11.48
N ALA A 77 -10.77 -5.45 11.31
CA ALA A 77 -9.34 -5.53 11.56
C ALA A 77 -9.07 -5.43 13.07
N ILE A 78 -9.49 -6.45 13.83
CA ILE A 78 -9.13 -6.62 15.23
C ILE A 78 -7.68 -7.16 15.28
N PRO A 79 -6.79 -6.63 16.14
CA PRO A 79 -5.47 -7.22 16.41
C PRO A 79 -5.53 -8.65 16.96
#